data_AF-A0A6P9DC70-F1
#
_entry.id   AF-A0A6P9DC70-F1
#
_cell.length_a   1.000
_cell.length_b   1.000
_cell.length_c   1.000
_cell.angle_alpha   90.00
_cell.angle_beta   90.00
_cell.angle_gamma   90.00
#
_symmetry.space_group_name_H-M   'P 1'
#
loop_
_entity.id
_entity.type
_entity.pdbx_description
1 polymer ?
#
loop_
_entity_poly.entity_id
_entity_poly.type
_entity_poly.pdbx_seq_one_letter_code
_entity_poly.pdbx_strand_id
1 'polypeptide(L)'
;MKPLLMGKILFAPDSRAVQKILKNANSTFEQLERLTFLTKAWKEVGPQLWNFFNDSVQMNMIRCLTLDKFEGLADETELILHAHSLLEENKFWAAVVFLDVDARANQIPPHVKYKIRMDIDAVEKTNKIKDRYWDPGPRADPVDDLRYIWGGFAYLQDMIEQGIIKTQTRIDVPSGIYLQQMPYPCFVDDV
;
A
#
# COMPACT_ATOMS: atom_id res chain seq x y z
N MET A 1 7.67 2.37 8.11
CA MET A 1 8.51 1.51 7.21
C MET A 1 8.49 0.02 7.54
N LYS A 2 8.62 -0.44 8.80
CA LYS A 2 8.57 -1.89 9.14
C LYS A 2 7.33 -2.66 8.61
N PRO A 3 6.09 -2.17 8.74
CA PRO A 3 4.91 -2.94 8.30
C PRO A 3 4.80 -3.08 6.77
N LEU A 4 5.30 -2.11 5.99
CA LEU A 4 5.29 -2.19 4.52
C LEU A 4 6.16 -3.34 3.98
N LEU A 5 7.26 -3.64 4.68
CA LEU A 5 8.25 -4.63 4.24
C LEU A 5 7.95 -6.04 4.77
N MET A 6 7.49 -6.15 6.02
CA MET A 6 7.28 -7.44 6.70
C MET A 6 5.82 -7.80 6.93
N GLY A 7 4.89 -6.87 6.70
CA GLY A 7 3.49 -7.07 7.02
C GLY A 7 2.72 -7.87 5.96
N LYS A 8 1.68 -8.55 6.44
CA LYS A 8 0.70 -9.34 5.70
C LYS A 8 -0.51 -8.49 5.34
N ILE A 9 -1.09 -8.81 4.19
CA ILE A 9 -2.31 -8.23 3.64
C ILE A 9 -3.36 -9.33 3.65
N LEU A 10 -4.35 -9.20 4.53
CA LEU A 10 -5.45 -10.16 4.57
C LEU A 10 -6.50 -9.81 3.52
N PHE A 11 -7.22 -10.79 3.00
CA PHE A 11 -8.38 -10.52 2.14
C PHE A 11 -9.53 -11.49 2.38
N ALA A 12 -10.76 -11.00 2.19
CA ALA A 12 -11.97 -11.82 2.26
C ALA A 12 -13.06 -11.33 1.27
N PRO A 13 -13.89 -12.23 0.73
CA PRO A 13 -13.79 -13.69 0.85
C PRO A 13 -12.74 -14.29 -0.10
N ASP A 14 -12.18 -15.43 0.27
CA ASP A 14 -11.24 -16.19 -0.57
C ASP A 14 -11.95 -16.90 -1.74
N SER A 15 -12.35 -16.10 -2.73
CA SER A 15 -12.98 -16.55 -3.96
C SER A 15 -12.00 -16.60 -5.12
N ARG A 16 -12.27 -17.47 -6.11
CA ARG A 16 -11.48 -17.51 -7.35
C ARG A 16 -11.52 -16.19 -8.14
N ALA A 17 -12.59 -15.41 -7.99
CA ALA A 17 -12.70 -14.08 -8.55
C ALA A 17 -11.70 -13.11 -7.90
N VAL A 18 -11.63 -13.07 -6.57
CA VAL A 18 -10.71 -12.21 -5.81
C VAL A 18 -9.25 -12.64 -6.02
N GLN A 19 -8.97 -13.94 -6.00
CA GLN A 19 -7.61 -14.45 -6.27
C GLN A 19 -7.07 -13.99 -7.63
N LYS A 20 -7.93 -13.85 -8.66
CA LYS A 20 -7.52 -13.30 -9.96
C LYS A 20 -7.12 -11.82 -9.87
N ILE A 21 -7.89 -11.02 -9.13
CA ILE A 21 -7.56 -9.60 -8.87
C ILE A 21 -6.19 -9.51 -8.22
N LEU A 22 -5.98 -10.28 -7.14
CA LEU A 22 -4.75 -10.23 -6.37
C LEU A 22 -3.55 -10.79 -7.13
N LYS A 23 -3.75 -11.81 -7.97
CA LYS A 23 -2.71 -12.30 -8.89
C LYS A 23 -2.28 -11.20 -9.88
N ASN A 24 -3.23 -10.44 -10.40
CA ASN A 24 -2.94 -9.31 -11.28
C ASN A 24 -2.26 -8.15 -10.52
N ALA A 25 -2.67 -7.90 -9.27
CA ALA A 25 -2.03 -6.93 -8.38
C ALA A 25 -0.63 -7.36 -7.90
N ASN A 26 -0.31 -8.66 -7.86
CA ASN A 26 1.03 -9.10 -7.48
C ASN A 26 2.05 -8.88 -8.63
N SER A 27 1.59 -8.82 -9.88
CA SER A 27 2.46 -8.47 -11.03
C SER A 27 2.98 -7.02 -10.99
N THR A 28 2.35 -6.13 -10.22
CA THR A 28 2.88 -4.77 -9.99
C THR A 28 3.91 -4.73 -8.86
N PHE A 29 3.91 -5.69 -7.91
CA PHE A 29 5.05 -5.86 -6.99
C PHE A 29 6.34 -6.25 -7.73
N GLU A 30 6.23 -7.02 -8.82
CA GLU A 30 7.36 -7.33 -9.73
C GLU A 30 7.88 -6.05 -10.44
N GLN A 31 7.03 -5.03 -10.60
CA GLN A 31 7.46 -3.70 -11.08
C GLN A 31 8.03 -2.82 -9.96
N LEU A 32 7.62 -3.00 -8.72
CA LEU A 32 8.28 -2.41 -7.56
C LEU A 32 9.65 -3.06 -7.31
N GLU A 33 9.82 -4.33 -7.66
CA GLU A 33 11.12 -5.00 -7.79
C GLU A 33 11.96 -4.40 -8.93
N ARG A 34 11.33 -3.74 -9.92
CA ARG A 34 12.00 -2.82 -10.85
C ARG A 34 12.44 -1.50 -10.22
N LEU A 35 12.38 -1.32 -8.89
CA LEU A 35 13.35 -0.47 -8.18
C LEU A 35 14.79 -0.98 -8.36
N THR A 36 15.01 -2.18 -8.91
CA THR A 36 16.25 -2.51 -9.62
C THR A 36 16.57 -1.52 -10.76
N PHE A 37 15.68 -0.66 -11.22
CA PHE A 37 16.02 0.49 -12.07
C PHE A 37 16.98 1.45 -11.37
N LEU A 38 16.93 1.54 -10.03
CA LEU A 38 18.00 2.15 -9.25
C LEU A 38 19.33 1.46 -9.62
N THR A 39 19.43 0.13 -9.69
CA THR A 39 20.70 -0.56 -10.07
C THR A 39 21.30 -0.14 -11.42
N LYS A 40 20.52 0.41 -12.37
CA LYS A 40 21.09 1.00 -13.59
C LYS A 40 21.67 2.39 -13.34
N ALA A 41 21.01 3.22 -12.54
CA ALA A 41 21.59 4.47 -12.02
C ALA A 41 22.80 4.22 -11.10
N TRP A 42 22.87 3.05 -10.43
CA TRP A 42 24.00 2.66 -9.57
C TRP A 42 25.32 2.44 -10.31
N LYS A 43 25.26 2.25 -11.63
CA LYS A 43 26.48 2.14 -12.44
C LYS A 43 27.24 3.47 -12.51
N GLU A 44 26.56 4.60 -12.28
CA GLU A 44 27.12 5.95 -12.35
C GLU A 44 27.53 6.53 -10.98
N VAL A 45 26.76 6.24 -9.92
CA VAL A 45 27.02 6.77 -8.54
C VAL A 45 27.70 5.78 -7.57
N GLY A 46 28.04 4.58 -8.06
CA GLY A 46 28.51 3.44 -7.26
C GLY A 46 29.71 3.67 -6.31
N PRO A 47 30.79 4.40 -6.68
CA PRO A 47 31.99 4.44 -5.84
C PRO A 47 31.81 5.21 -4.52
N GLN A 48 30.95 6.24 -4.50
CA GLN A 48 30.73 7.09 -3.33
C GLN A 48 29.77 6.46 -2.32
N LEU A 49 28.83 5.63 -2.77
CA LEU A 49 27.87 4.91 -1.93
C LEU A 49 28.34 3.51 -1.51
N TRP A 50 29.42 2.97 -2.07
CA TRP A 50 29.92 1.63 -1.74
C TRP A 50 30.29 1.45 -0.26
N ASN A 51 30.91 2.49 0.32
CA ASN A 51 31.25 2.49 1.75
C ASN A 51 30.04 2.72 2.65
N PHE A 52 28.99 3.38 2.15
CA PHE A 52 27.72 3.50 2.86
C PHE A 52 26.98 2.16 2.90
N PHE A 53 27.03 1.36 1.83
CA PHE A 53 26.29 0.10 1.74
C PHE A 53 26.94 -1.10 2.44
N ASN A 54 28.27 -1.24 2.44
CA ASN A 54 28.94 -2.38 3.08
C ASN A 54 28.74 -2.45 4.61
N ASP A 55 28.54 -1.30 5.26
CA ASP A 55 28.35 -1.22 6.71
C ASP A 55 26.89 -0.92 7.13
N SER A 56 25.95 -0.83 6.19
CA SER A 56 24.58 -0.40 6.50
C SER A 56 23.62 -1.55 6.84
N VAL A 57 22.91 -1.39 7.95
CA VAL A 57 21.75 -2.18 8.42
C VAL A 57 20.67 -2.37 7.33
N GLN A 58 20.66 -1.51 6.31
CA GLN A 58 19.69 -1.44 5.22
C GLN A 58 19.75 -2.67 4.27
N MET A 59 20.92 -3.29 4.06
CA MET A 59 21.03 -4.48 3.19
C MET A 59 20.51 -5.77 3.86
N ASN A 60 20.59 -5.87 5.18
CA ASN A 60 19.94 -6.96 5.93
C ASN A 60 18.40 -6.84 5.87
N MET A 61 17.87 -5.62 5.75
CA MET A 61 16.43 -5.36 5.65
C MET A 61 15.80 -5.91 4.37
N ILE A 62 16.54 -5.86 3.25
CA ILE A 62 16.09 -6.41 1.95
C ILE A 62 16.02 -7.95 1.98
N ARG A 63 16.92 -8.62 2.72
CA ARG A 63 16.89 -10.08 2.89
C ARG A 63 15.68 -10.58 3.68
N CYS A 64 15.03 -9.72 4.47
CA CYS A 64 13.85 -10.08 5.26
C CYS A 64 12.51 -9.74 4.57
N LEU A 65 12.51 -9.41 3.27
CA LEU A 65 11.29 -9.14 2.53
C LEU A 65 10.46 -10.42 2.35
N THR A 66 9.25 -10.41 2.89
CA THR A 66 8.29 -11.48 2.64
C THR A 66 7.59 -11.18 1.31
N LEU A 67 7.88 -11.97 0.27
CA LEU A 67 7.28 -11.81 -1.06
C LEU A 67 5.82 -12.29 -1.11
N ASP A 68 5.47 -13.26 -0.27
CA ASP A 68 4.09 -13.72 -0.13
C ASP A 68 3.35 -12.87 0.91
N LYS A 69 2.78 -11.75 0.44
CA LYS A 69 2.10 -10.76 1.30
C LYS A 69 0.62 -11.03 1.48
N PHE A 70 -0.05 -11.75 0.56
CA PHE A 70 -1.50 -11.89 0.58
C PHE A 70 -1.94 -13.19 1.26
N GLU A 71 -2.90 -13.10 2.17
CA GLU A 71 -3.48 -14.26 2.86
C GLU A 71 -5.01 -14.18 2.80
N GLY A 72 -5.63 -15.23 2.25
CA GLY A 72 -7.06 -15.31 2.01
C GLY A 72 -7.80 -15.97 3.16
N LEU A 73 -8.93 -15.39 3.54
CA LEU A 73 -9.81 -15.90 4.59
C LEU A 73 -11.24 -16.02 4.05
N ALA A 74 -12.04 -16.90 4.66
CA ALA A 74 -13.38 -17.17 4.17
C ALA A 74 -14.32 -16.00 4.44
N ASP A 75 -14.30 -15.50 5.67
CA ASP A 75 -15.24 -14.49 6.16
C ASP A 75 -14.56 -13.25 6.71
N GLU A 76 -15.31 -12.16 6.74
CA GLU A 76 -14.87 -10.89 7.31
C GLU A 76 -14.56 -10.99 8.82
N THR A 77 -15.37 -11.76 9.56
CA THR A 77 -15.20 -11.92 11.01
C THR A 77 -13.90 -12.65 11.32
N GLU A 78 -13.60 -13.71 10.57
CA GLU A 78 -12.33 -14.45 10.68
C GLU A 78 -11.15 -13.54 10.34
N LEU A 79 -11.28 -12.72 9.30
CA LEU A 79 -10.30 -11.73 8.92
C LEU A 79 -10.01 -10.69 9.99
N ILE A 80 -11.03 -10.23 10.73
CA ILE A 80 -10.83 -9.30 11.85
C ILE A 80 -10.08 -9.98 12.99
N LEU A 81 -10.47 -11.20 13.36
CA LEU A 81 -9.82 -11.95 14.44
C LEU A 81 -8.35 -12.24 14.13
N HIS A 82 -8.06 -12.66 12.90
CA HIS A 82 -6.68 -12.89 12.46
C HIS A 82 -5.88 -11.60 12.37
N ALA A 83 -6.49 -10.51 11.90
CA ALA A 83 -5.86 -9.19 11.88
C ALA A 83 -5.43 -8.74 13.30
N HIS A 84 -6.25 -8.98 14.32
CA HIS A 84 -5.88 -8.67 15.70
C HIS A 84 -4.65 -9.45 16.18
N SER A 85 -4.57 -10.76 15.89
CA SER A 85 -3.39 -11.56 16.23
C SER A 85 -2.13 -11.04 15.51
N LEU A 86 -2.23 -10.69 14.23
CA LEU A 86 -1.11 -10.15 13.47
C LEU A 86 -0.68 -8.73 13.91
N LEU A 87 -1.62 -7.94 14.44
CA LEU A 87 -1.31 -6.63 15.03
C LEU A 87 -0.43 -6.79 16.28
N GLU A 88 -0.75 -7.74 17.17
CA GLU A 88 0.07 -8.04 18.36
C GLU A 88 1.49 -8.47 17.97
N GLU A 89 1.64 -9.19 16.87
CA GLU A 89 2.94 -9.61 16.34
C GLU A 89 3.67 -8.53 15.52
N ASN A 90 3.10 -7.34 15.32
CA ASN A 90 3.59 -6.29 14.42
C ASN A 90 3.77 -6.75 12.96
N LYS A 91 2.94 -7.71 12.51
CA LYS A 91 2.97 -8.29 11.16
C LYS A 91 1.72 -7.98 10.36
N PHE A 92 0.78 -7.22 10.88
CA PHE A 92 -0.38 -6.75 10.12
C PHE A 92 -0.01 -5.49 9.32
N TRP A 93 -0.33 -5.46 8.02
CA TRP A 93 -0.24 -4.24 7.22
C TRP A 93 -1.62 -3.69 6.90
N ALA A 94 -2.47 -4.51 6.30
CA ALA A 94 -3.81 -4.12 5.91
C ALA A 94 -4.71 -5.34 5.71
N ALA A 95 -6.00 -5.11 5.60
CA ALA A 95 -6.97 -6.09 5.16
C ALA A 95 -7.90 -5.51 4.09
N VAL A 96 -8.25 -6.30 3.08
CA VAL A 96 -9.13 -5.91 1.98
C VAL A 96 -10.36 -6.79 1.99
N VAL A 97 -11.54 -6.18 2.16
CA VAL A 97 -12.80 -6.94 2.18
C VAL A 97 -13.64 -6.55 0.97
N PHE A 98 -13.94 -7.52 0.13
CA PHE A 98 -14.80 -7.36 -1.04
C PHE A 98 -16.26 -7.59 -0.63
N LEU A 99 -17.12 -6.61 -0.87
CA LEU A 99 -18.51 -6.62 -0.39
C LEU A 99 -19.47 -7.30 -1.35
N ASP A 100 -19.24 -7.14 -2.65
CA ASP A 100 -20.15 -7.60 -3.71
C ASP A 100 -19.65 -8.88 -4.40
N VAL A 101 -18.80 -9.68 -3.73
CA VAL A 101 -18.23 -10.91 -4.29
C VAL A 101 -18.47 -12.08 -3.35
N ASP A 102 -19.16 -13.12 -3.83
CA ASP A 102 -19.37 -14.34 -3.05
C ASP A 102 -18.12 -15.23 -3.02
N ALA A 103 -17.95 -16.02 -1.95
CA ALA A 103 -16.84 -16.98 -1.82
C ALA A 103 -16.74 -17.99 -2.99
N ARG A 104 -17.87 -18.33 -3.62
CA ARG A 104 -17.94 -19.28 -4.75
C ARG A 104 -17.87 -18.61 -6.12
N ALA A 105 -17.76 -17.28 -6.17
CA ALA A 105 -17.77 -16.53 -7.42
C ALA A 105 -16.49 -16.80 -8.22
N ASN A 106 -16.67 -17.09 -9.51
CA ASN A 106 -15.57 -17.32 -10.47
C ASN A 106 -15.25 -16.08 -11.32
N GLN A 107 -16.16 -15.11 -11.33
CA GLN A 107 -16.09 -13.88 -12.10
C GLN A 107 -16.42 -12.70 -11.18
N ILE A 108 -15.81 -11.56 -11.50
CA ILE A 108 -16.03 -10.30 -10.77
C ILE A 108 -17.26 -9.57 -11.31
N PRO A 109 -18.04 -8.91 -10.44
CA PRO A 109 -19.15 -8.08 -10.87
C PRO A 109 -18.66 -6.87 -11.68
N PRO A 110 -19.51 -6.24 -12.53
CA PRO A 110 -19.15 -5.04 -13.28
C PRO A 110 -18.74 -3.87 -12.37
N HIS A 111 -19.42 -3.72 -11.23
CA HIS A 111 -19.08 -2.73 -10.21
C HIS A 111 -18.63 -3.48 -8.96
N VAL A 112 -17.37 -3.27 -8.58
CA VAL A 112 -16.75 -3.92 -7.41
C VAL A 112 -16.69 -2.92 -6.28
N LYS A 113 -17.34 -3.24 -5.15
CA LYS A 113 -17.14 -2.52 -3.89
C LYS A 113 -16.22 -3.30 -2.97
N TYR A 114 -15.26 -2.59 -2.41
CA TYR A 114 -14.35 -3.13 -1.41
C TYR A 114 -14.06 -2.07 -0.36
N LYS A 115 -13.58 -2.53 0.79
CA LYS A 115 -13.09 -1.69 1.88
C LYS A 115 -11.66 -2.11 2.24
N ILE A 116 -10.82 -1.11 2.47
CA ILE A 116 -9.48 -1.31 3.02
C ILE A 116 -9.56 -1.02 4.52
N ARG A 117 -9.03 -1.94 5.32
CA ARG A 117 -8.90 -1.82 6.77
C ARG A 117 -7.43 -1.81 7.12
N MET A 118 -7.00 -0.79 7.84
CA MET A 118 -5.63 -0.64 8.31
C MET A 118 -5.67 -0.27 9.78
N ASP A 119 -4.53 -0.46 10.45
CA ASP A 119 -4.38 0.03 11.82
C ASP A 119 -4.56 1.55 11.88
N ILE A 120 -5.19 2.03 12.94
CA ILE A 120 -5.49 3.45 13.13
C ILE A 120 -4.23 4.31 13.21
N ASP A 121 -3.11 3.73 13.66
CA ASP A 121 -1.82 4.44 13.74
C ASP A 121 -1.10 4.50 12.39
N ALA A 122 -1.52 3.68 11.42
CA ALA A 122 -0.96 3.64 10.08
C ALA A 122 -1.77 4.45 9.04
N VAL A 123 -2.92 5.01 9.42
CA VAL A 123 -3.79 5.75 8.50
C VAL A 123 -4.37 7.00 9.18
N GLU A 124 -4.88 7.94 8.39
CA GLU A 124 -5.57 9.10 8.95
C GLU A 124 -6.90 8.69 9.61
N LYS A 125 -7.27 9.37 10.69
CA LYS A 125 -8.52 9.10 11.40
C LYS A 125 -9.71 9.51 10.55
N THR A 126 -10.71 8.63 10.45
CA THR A 126 -11.93 8.85 9.66
C THR A 126 -13.03 9.62 10.41
N ASN A 127 -12.73 10.13 11.61
CA ASN A 127 -13.69 10.89 12.42
C ASN A 127 -13.82 12.37 12.01
N LYS A 128 -12.90 12.88 11.21
CA LYS A 128 -12.90 14.25 10.69
C LYS A 128 -12.52 14.26 9.21
N ILE A 129 -13.14 15.12 8.43
CA ILE A 129 -12.77 15.36 7.03
C ILE A 129 -11.85 16.59 6.91
N LYS A 130 -11.95 17.53 7.86
CA LYS A 130 -11.14 18.76 7.94
C LYS A 130 -10.85 19.11 9.40
N ASP A 131 -9.77 19.85 9.64
CA ASP A 131 -9.50 20.40 10.97
C ASP A 131 -10.58 21.40 11.38
N ARG A 132 -10.89 21.40 12.68
CA ARG A 132 -11.92 22.24 13.26
C ARG A 132 -11.56 23.72 13.20
N TYR A 133 -10.29 24.04 13.46
CA TYR A 133 -9.72 25.36 13.29
C TYR A 133 -8.83 25.34 12.06
N TRP A 134 -8.91 26.41 11.28
CA TRP A 134 -8.06 26.57 10.10
C TRP A 134 -6.76 27.23 10.54
N ASP A 135 -5.68 26.45 10.52
CA ASP A 135 -4.33 26.95 10.76
C ASP A 135 -3.67 27.18 9.39
N PRO A 136 -3.21 28.41 9.07
CA PRO A 136 -2.52 28.68 7.82
C PRO A 136 -1.17 27.95 7.79
N GLY A 137 -0.99 27.09 6.80
CA GLY A 137 0.28 26.40 6.59
C GLY A 137 0.14 25.21 5.63
N PRO A 138 1.26 24.74 5.04
CA PRO A 138 1.27 23.49 4.31
C PRO A 138 1.10 22.32 5.28
N ARG A 139 0.21 21.38 4.93
CA ARG A 139 0.19 20.05 5.55
C ARG A 139 1.28 19.18 4.93
N ALA A 140 2.51 19.40 5.37
CA ALA A 140 3.70 18.79 4.81
C ALA A 140 4.49 17.95 5.83
N ASP A 141 3.96 17.73 7.04
CA ASP A 141 4.64 16.86 8.00
C ASP A 141 4.63 15.41 7.49
N PRO A 142 5.81 14.79 7.25
CA PRO A 142 5.88 13.46 6.67
C PRO A 142 5.40 12.34 7.60
N VAL A 143 5.34 12.58 8.92
CA VAL A 143 4.91 11.61 9.92
C VAL A 143 3.43 11.79 10.23
N ASP A 144 3.00 13.02 10.45
CA ASP A 144 1.64 13.30 10.92
C ASP A 144 0.64 13.61 9.81
N ASP A 145 1.02 14.37 8.78
CA ASP A 145 0.10 14.77 7.70
C ASP A 145 0.04 13.75 6.56
N LEU A 146 1.15 13.03 6.32
CA LEU A 146 1.29 12.13 5.17
C LEU A 146 1.02 10.65 5.49
N ARG A 147 0.18 10.37 6.49
CA ARG A 147 -0.14 9.00 6.95
C ARG A 147 -0.64 8.08 5.84
N TYR A 148 -1.46 8.58 4.91
CA TYR A 148 -1.91 7.80 3.74
C TYR A 148 -0.78 7.31 2.83
N ILE A 149 0.34 8.05 2.81
CA ILE A 149 1.53 7.74 2.00
C ILE A 149 2.50 6.89 2.81
N TRP A 150 2.88 7.35 4.01
CA TRP A 150 3.84 6.64 4.86
C TRP A 150 3.32 5.29 5.36
N GLY A 151 2.02 5.20 5.69
CA GLY A 151 1.37 3.95 6.05
C GLY A 151 1.08 3.03 4.85
N GLY A 152 1.07 3.61 3.65
CA GLY A 152 0.95 2.88 2.39
C GLY A 152 -0.46 2.53 1.95
N PHE A 153 -1.48 3.18 2.51
CA PHE A 153 -2.87 3.06 2.06
C PHE A 153 -3.02 3.40 0.58
N ALA A 154 -2.42 4.52 0.13
CA ALA A 154 -2.51 4.95 -1.27
C ALA A 154 -1.88 3.94 -2.24
N TYR A 155 -0.77 3.30 -1.82
CA TYR A 155 -0.13 2.25 -2.62
C TYR A 155 -0.99 1.00 -2.71
N LEU A 156 -1.55 0.56 -1.58
CA LEU A 156 -2.44 -0.59 -1.58
C LEU A 156 -3.70 -0.34 -2.41
N GLN A 157 -4.26 0.87 -2.32
CA GLN A 157 -5.41 1.27 -3.14
C GLN A 157 -5.07 1.20 -4.63
N ASP A 158 -3.99 1.84 -5.07
CA ASP A 158 -3.57 1.83 -6.48
C ASP A 158 -3.35 0.40 -6.98
N MET A 159 -2.69 -0.46 -6.19
CA MET A 159 -2.45 -1.85 -6.57
C MET A 159 -3.75 -2.66 -6.74
N ILE A 160 -4.70 -2.53 -5.81
CA ILE A 160 -5.98 -3.24 -5.89
C ILE A 160 -6.82 -2.73 -7.06
N GLU A 161 -6.86 -1.41 -7.28
CA GLU A 161 -7.58 -0.79 -8.39
C GLU A 161 -7.02 -1.23 -9.74
N GLN A 162 -5.69 -1.21 -9.90
CA GLN A 162 -5.04 -1.73 -11.10
C GLN A 162 -5.33 -3.23 -11.30
N GLY A 163 -5.33 -4.02 -10.23
CA GLY A 163 -5.71 -5.44 -10.27
C GLY A 163 -7.15 -5.65 -10.75
N ILE A 164 -8.10 -4.84 -10.29
CA ILE A 164 -9.51 -4.87 -10.71
C ILE A 164 -9.62 -4.48 -12.19
N ILE A 165 -9.04 -3.35 -12.59
CA ILE A 165 -9.06 -2.84 -13.96
C ILE A 165 -8.49 -3.88 -14.93
N LYS A 166 -7.33 -4.45 -14.62
CA LYS A 166 -6.68 -5.48 -15.44
C LYS A 166 -7.55 -6.74 -15.55
N THR A 167 -8.22 -7.13 -14.46
CA THR A 167 -9.10 -8.30 -14.48
C THR A 167 -10.37 -8.07 -15.30
N GLN A 168 -10.94 -6.86 -15.26
CA GLN A 168 -12.15 -6.51 -16.02
C GLN A 168 -11.86 -6.28 -17.51
N THR A 169 -10.86 -5.48 -17.81
CA THR A 169 -10.53 -5.07 -19.19
C THR A 169 -9.73 -6.13 -19.94
N ARG A 170 -8.98 -6.98 -19.22
CA ARG A 170 -7.99 -7.92 -19.78
C ARG A 170 -6.90 -7.24 -20.62
N ILE A 171 -6.69 -5.94 -20.41
CA ILE A 171 -5.66 -5.14 -21.08
C ILE A 171 -4.59 -4.81 -20.05
N ASP A 172 -3.33 -4.94 -20.45
CA ASP A 172 -2.21 -4.42 -19.67
C ASP A 172 -2.14 -2.90 -19.83
N VAL A 173 -2.62 -2.17 -18.82
CA VAL A 173 -2.49 -0.72 -18.74
C VAL A 173 -1.10 -0.40 -18.17
N PRO A 174 -0.30 0.48 -18.80
CA PRO A 174 0.98 0.90 -18.23
C PRO A 174 0.74 1.64 -16.91
N SER A 175 1.27 1.08 -15.82
CA SER A 175 1.21 1.61 -14.46
C SER A 175 2.18 2.77 -14.28
N GLY A 176 1.71 3.88 -13.69
CA GLY A 176 2.51 5.08 -13.49
C GLY A 176 1.70 6.25 -12.94
N ILE A 177 1.14 6.11 -11.74
CA ILE A 177 0.51 7.23 -11.04
C ILE A 177 1.58 7.97 -10.26
N TYR A 178 1.77 9.26 -10.55
CA TYR A 178 2.62 10.16 -9.78
C TYR A 178 1.75 11.03 -8.88
N LEU A 179 2.08 11.05 -7.59
CA LEU A 179 1.43 11.91 -6.62
C LEU A 179 2.26 13.17 -6.40
N GLN A 180 1.67 14.33 -6.62
CA GLN A 180 2.28 15.64 -6.35
C GLN A 180 1.36 16.46 -5.46
N GLN A 181 1.88 16.96 -4.34
CA GLN A 181 1.17 17.95 -3.54
C GLN A 181 1.13 19.29 -4.26
N MET A 182 0.02 20.02 -4.11
CA MET A 182 -0.05 21.40 -4.56
C MET A 182 0.92 22.26 -3.75
N PRO A 183 1.74 23.12 -4.38
CA PRO A 183 2.65 23.99 -3.65
C PRO A 183 1.86 24.97 -2.77
N TYR A 184 2.31 25.15 -1.54
CA TYR A 184 1.72 26.14 -0.63
C TYR A 184 2.44 27.48 -0.79
N PRO A 185 1.72 28.61 -0.89
CA PRO A 185 2.33 29.93 -1.05
C PRO A 185 3.15 30.31 0.19
N CYS A 186 4.33 30.89 -0.04
CA CYS A 186 5.13 31.48 1.02
C CYS A 186 4.59 32.90 1.30
N PHE A 187 4.01 33.10 2.48
CA PHE A 187 3.66 34.45 2.94
C PHE A 187 4.89 35.04 3.64
N VAL A 188 5.35 36.20 3.19
CA VAL A 188 6.51 36.92 3.73
C VAL A 188 6.08 37.95 4.78
N ASP A 189 4.83 38.41 4.71
CA ASP A 189 4.24 39.37 5.65
C ASP A 189 2.90 38.82 6.17
N ASP A 190 2.77 38.76 7.50
CA ASP A 190 1.51 38.57 8.21
C ASP A 190 0.84 39.96 8.30
N VAL A 191 -0.21 40.22 7.51
CA VAL A 191 -1.00 41.46 7.59
C VAL A 191 -1.90 41.46 8.81
#